data_AF-A0A973RNS7-F1
#
_entry.id   AF-A0A973RNS7-F1
#
_cell.length_a   1.000
_cell.length_b   1.000
_cell.length_c   1.000
_cell.angle_alpha   90.00
_cell.angle_beta   90.00
_cell.angle_gamma   90.00
#
_symmetry.space_group_name_H-M   'P 1'
#
loop_
_entity.id
_entity.type
_entity.pdbx_description
1 polymer ?
#
loop_
_entity_poly.entity_id
_entity_poly.type
_entity_poly.pdbx_seq_one_letter_code
_entity_poly.pdbx_strand_id
1 'polypeptide(L)'
;MKTERIRDRFMPWAGLALGTLGVGFAHQIGGDSTFQDCRVGSPLIVIIGTIVGLALIGLGAFGSWRIYAGDGETPARRMLAIVSMMACAIFAMAVILPFIASLVIPRCWQ
;
A
#
# COMPACT_ATOMS: atom_id res chain seq x y z
N MET A 1 -20.81 9.03 -18.28
CA MET A 1 -21.94 8.68 -17.40
C MET A 1 -21.82 7.35 -16.63
N LYS A 2 -21.75 6.14 -17.24
CA LYS A 2 -21.65 4.88 -16.45
C LYS A 2 -20.33 4.76 -15.68
N THR A 3 -19.22 5.12 -16.31
CA THR A 3 -17.86 4.99 -15.75
C THR A 3 -17.62 5.92 -14.56
N GLU A 4 -18.15 7.14 -14.60
CA GLU A 4 -18.04 8.11 -13.50
C GLU A 4 -18.77 7.63 -12.25
N ARG A 5 -19.98 7.08 -12.42
CA ARG A 5 -20.75 6.51 -11.30
C ARG A 5 -20.01 5.36 -10.61
N ILE A 6 -19.31 4.52 -11.37
CA ILE A 6 -18.51 3.41 -10.81
C ILE A 6 -17.29 3.96 -10.07
N ARG A 7 -16.53 4.85 -10.72
CA ARG A 7 -15.36 5.51 -10.12
C ARG A 7 -15.72 6.17 -8.80
N ASP A 8 -16.81 6.92 -8.74
CA ASP A 8 -17.20 7.68 -7.55
C ASP A 8 -17.62 6.73 -6.40
N ARG A 9 -18.26 5.60 -6.71
CA ARG A 9 -18.58 4.57 -5.70
C ARG A 9 -17.35 3.87 -5.15
N PHE A 10 -16.31 3.66 -5.97
CA PHE A 10 -15.11 2.96 -5.57
C PHE A 10 -14.04 3.85 -4.94
N MET A 11 -14.00 5.14 -5.26
CA MET A 11 -13.00 6.09 -4.73
C MET A 11 -12.81 6.07 -3.20
N PRO A 12 -13.86 5.98 -2.35
CA PRO A 12 -13.68 5.92 -0.90
C PRO A 12 -12.83 4.72 -0.45
N TRP A 13 -12.88 3.61 -1.21
CA TRP A 13 -12.19 2.34 -0.97
C TRP A 13 -10.79 2.28 -1.60
N ALA A 14 -10.35 3.34 -2.29
CA ALA A 14 -9.06 3.34 -2.98
C ALA A 14 -7.90 3.01 -2.05
N GLY A 15 -7.90 3.56 -0.83
CA GLY A 15 -6.89 3.25 0.19
C GLY A 15 -6.83 1.77 0.57
N LEU A 16 -7.97 1.12 0.76
CA LEU A 16 -8.03 -0.31 1.06
C LEU A 16 -7.53 -1.16 -0.12
N ALA A 17 -8.08 -0.92 -1.32
CA ALA A 17 -7.74 -1.71 -2.49
C ALA A 17 -6.26 -1.57 -2.90
N LEU A 18 -5.80 -0.33 -3.09
CA LEU A 18 -4.41 -0.07 -3.49
C LEU A 18 -3.44 -0.36 -2.35
N GLY A 19 -3.85 -0.14 -1.10
CA GLY A 19 -3.03 -0.45 0.06
C GLY A 19 -2.77 -1.94 0.22
N THR A 20 -3.81 -2.79 0.08
CA THR A 20 -3.66 -4.25 0.08
C THR A 20 -2.78 -4.72 -1.08
N LEU A 21 -2.95 -4.16 -2.29
CA LEU A 21 -2.09 -4.47 -3.42
C LEU A 21 -0.63 -4.07 -3.17
N GLY A 22 -0.40 -2.89 -2.57
CA GLY A 22 0.93 -2.41 -2.20
C GLY A 22 1.64 -3.32 -1.21
N VAL A 23 0.92 -3.76 -0.17
CA VAL A 23 1.45 -4.73 0.81
C VAL A 23 1.72 -6.07 0.15
N GLY A 24 0.77 -6.62 -0.62
CA GLY A 24 0.94 -7.90 -1.30
C GLY A 24 2.15 -7.90 -2.23
N PHE A 25 2.33 -6.83 -3.01
CA PHE A 25 3.49 -6.67 -3.88
C PHE A 25 4.81 -6.62 -3.10
N ALA A 26 4.90 -5.75 -2.09
CA ALA A 26 6.08 -5.61 -1.27
C ALA A 26 6.41 -6.90 -0.49
N HIS A 27 5.39 -7.63 -0.04
CA HIS A 27 5.55 -8.88 0.70
C HIS A 27 6.03 -10.02 -0.20
N GLN A 28 5.36 -10.26 -1.34
CA GLN A 28 5.71 -11.37 -2.24
C GLN A 28 7.07 -11.16 -2.89
N ILE A 29 7.43 -9.94 -3.25
CA ILE A 29 8.69 -9.67 -3.95
C ILE A 29 9.81 -9.37 -2.97
N GLY A 30 9.56 -8.54 -1.96
CA GLY A 30 10.57 -8.15 -0.99
C GLY A 30 10.84 -9.26 0.04
N GLY A 31 9.81 -9.84 0.63
CA GLY A 31 9.95 -10.87 1.67
C GLY A 31 10.64 -12.13 1.15
N ASP A 32 10.14 -12.68 0.03
CA ASP A 32 10.64 -13.93 -0.52
C ASP A 32 12.10 -13.79 -0.96
N SER A 33 12.45 -12.69 -1.65
CA SER A 33 13.84 -12.45 -2.07
C SER A 33 14.81 -12.17 -0.91
N THR A 34 14.32 -11.68 0.23
CA THR A 34 15.19 -11.36 1.39
C THR A 34 15.50 -12.57 2.25
N PHE A 35 14.49 -13.40 2.53
CA PHE A 35 14.57 -14.39 3.61
C PHE A 35 14.20 -15.82 3.19
N GLN A 36 13.53 -16.03 2.04
CA GLN A 36 13.00 -17.36 1.68
C GLN A 36 13.72 -18.00 0.48
N ASP A 37 13.91 -17.26 -0.61
CA ASP A 37 14.54 -17.75 -1.82
C ASP A 37 15.85 -16.99 -2.12
N CYS A 38 16.95 -17.57 -1.64
CA CYS A 38 18.26 -16.98 -1.83
C CYS A 38 18.78 -17.04 -3.28
N ARG A 39 18.09 -17.71 -4.21
CA ARG A 39 18.50 -17.75 -5.63
C ARG A 39 18.22 -16.44 -6.35
N VAL A 40 17.21 -15.69 -5.90
CA VAL A 40 16.79 -14.42 -6.50
C VAL A 40 17.03 -13.23 -5.58
N GLY A 41 17.75 -13.44 -4.46
CA GLY A 41 17.99 -12.41 -3.47
C GLY A 41 18.81 -11.24 -4.01
N SER A 42 18.25 -10.03 -3.93
CA SER A 42 18.96 -8.81 -4.30
C SER A 42 18.45 -7.61 -3.49
N PRO A 43 19.36 -6.74 -2.98
CA PRO A 43 18.94 -5.54 -2.27
C PRO A 43 18.13 -4.59 -3.15
N LEU A 44 18.38 -4.59 -4.47
CA LEU A 44 17.66 -3.75 -5.41
C LEU A 44 16.18 -4.16 -5.53
N ILE A 45 15.89 -5.46 -5.51
CA ILE A 45 14.52 -5.99 -5.58
C ILE A 45 13.71 -5.53 -4.37
N VAL A 46 14.31 -5.57 -3.18
CA VAL A 46 13.67 -5.09 -1.95
C VAL A 46 13.40 -3.60 -2.00
N ILE A 47 14.39 -2.79 -2.42
CA ILE A 47 14.22 -1.33 -2.54
C ILE A 47 13.08 -1.01 -3.50
N ILE A 48 13.04 -1.66 -4.68
CA ILE A 48 11.97 -1.47 -5.66
C ILE A 48 10.62 -1.92 -5.08
N GLY A 49 10.57 -3.08 -4.43
CA GLY A 49 9.36 -3.61 -3.79
C GLY A 49 8.78 -2.64 -2.75
N THR A 50 9.63 -2.09 -1.89
CA THR A 50 9.25 -1.10 -0.89
C THR A 50 8.76 0.20 -1.51
N ILE A 51 9.49 0.76 -2.50
CA ILE A 51 9.10 2.00 -3.16
C ILE A 51 7.76 1.85 -3.88
N VAL A 52 7.58 0.78 -4.65
CA VAL A 52 6.32 0.52 -5.38
C VAL A 52 5.18 0.27 -4.40
N GLY A 53 5.39 -0.51 -3.35
CA GLY A 53 4.39 -0.77 -2.32
C GLY A 53 3.92 0.52 -1.65
N LEU A 54 4.85 1.38 -1.22
CA LEU A 54 4.54 2.68 -0.62
C LEU A 54 3.87 3.64 -1.61
N ALA A 55 4.27 3.62 -2.88
CA ALA A 55 3.62 4.43 -3.92
C ALA A 55 2.15 4.03 -4.11
N LEU A 56 1.83 2.73 -4.16
CA LEU A 56 0.46 2.24 -4.25
C LEU A 56 -0.38 2.64 -3.03
N ILE A 57 0.16 2.45 -1.82
CA ILE A 57 -0.49 2.89 -0.57
C ILE A 57 -0.74 4.41 -0.60
N GLY A 58 0.26 5.20 -1.00
CA GLY A 58 0.15 6.66 -1.10
C GLY A 58 -0.92 7.12 -2.10
N LEU A 59 -1.00 6.48 -3.27
CA LEU A 59 -2.05 6.73 -4.25
C LEU A 59 -3.45 6.38 -3.71
N GLY A 60 -3.56 5.27 -2.98
CA GLY A 60 -4.80 4.87 -2.31
C GLY A 60 -5.23 5.87 -1.24
N ALA A 61 -4.31 6.26 -0.36
CA ALA A 61 -4.54 7.27 0.67
C ALA A 61 -4.97 8.61 0.07
N PHE A 62 -4.30 9.04 -1.01
CA PHE A 62 -4.65 10.27 -1.72
C PHE A 62 -6.04 10.23 -2.35
N GLY A 63 -6.42 9.10 -2.95
CA GLY A 63 -7.76 8.88 -3.48
C GLY A 63 -8.84 9.00 -2.39
N SER A 64 -8.63 8.34 -1.26
CA SER A 64 -9.54 8.42 -0.10
C SER A 64 -9.55 9.83 0.51
N TRP A 65 -8.40 10.51 0.61
CA TRP A 65 -8.30 11.90 1.09
C TRP A 65 -9.15 12.86 0.26
N ARG A 66 -9.16 12.73 -1.07
CA ARG A 66 -9.99 13.58 -1.93
C ARG A 66 -11.50 13.45 -1.64
N ILE A 67 -11.96 12.27 -1.24
CA ILE A 67 -13.37 12.07 -0.83
C ILE A 67 -13.61 12.66 0.54
N TYR A 68 -12.67 12.51 1.48
CA TYR A 68 -12.79 13.11 2.81
C TYR A 68 -12.85 14.63 2.74
N ALA A 69 -11.98 15.25 1.94
CA ALA A 69 -11.87 16.71 1.77
C ALA A 69 -12.93 17.32 0.85
N GLY A 70 -13.74 16.50 0.16
CA GLY A 70 -14.76 16.99 -0.78
C GLY A 70 -15.97 17.59 -0.08
N ASP A 71 -16.38 18.78 -0.50
CA ASP A 71 -17.62 19.41 -0.03
C ASP A 71 -18.85 18.71 -0.62
N GLY A 72 -19.90 18.53 0.19
CA GLY A 72 -21.15 17.86 -0.23
C GLY A 72 -21.11 16.34 -0.22
N GLU A 73 -20.05 15.71 0.29
CA GLU A 73 -19.98 14.27 0.45
C GLU A 73 -20.83 13.75 1.62
N THR A 74 -21.37 12.54 1.48
CA THR A 74 -22.23 11.96 2.53
C THR A 74 -21.40 11.54 3.75
N PRO A 75 -21.96 11.61 4.98
CA PRO A 75 -21.23 11.21 6.19
C PRO A 75 -20.68 9.79 6.13
N ALA A 76 -21.44 8.86 5.53
CA ALA A 76 -21.01 7.48 5.34
C ALA A 76 -19.79 7.35 4.42
N ARG A 77 -19.74 8.07 3.29
CA ARG A 77 -18.58 8.05 2.37
C ARG A 77 -17.34 8.66 3.01
N ARG A 78 -17.49 9.71 3.81
CA ARG A 78 -16.39 10.30 4.59
C ARG A 78 -15.84 9.34 5.64
N MET A 79 -16.71 8.62 6.35
CA MET A 79 -16.26 7.59 7.31
C MET A 79 -15.46 6.49 6.61
N LEU A 80 -15.94 5.98 5.46
CA LEU A 80 -15.20 5.00 4.67
C LEU A 80 -13.84 5.51 4.18
N ALA A 81 -13.76 6.78 3.79
CA ALA A 81 -12.51 7.42 3.41
C ALA A 81 -11.52 7.50 4.59
N ILE A 82 -11.98 7.87 5.79
CA ILE A 82 -11.16 7.91 7.01
C ILE A 82 -10.62 6.51 7.34
N VAL A 83 -11.49 5.51 7.39
CA VAL A 83 -11.09 4.12 7.65
C VAL A 83 -10.06 3.65 6.62
N SER A 84 -10.25 3.98 5.35
CA SER A 84 -9.30 3.62 4.29
C SER A 84 -7.95 4.33 4.44
N MET A 85 -7.91 5.59 4.89
CA MET A 85 -6.66 6.29 5.20
C MET A 85 -5.96 5.70 6.43
N MET A 86 -6.70 5.34 7.49
CA MET A 86 -6.14 4.64 8.64
C MET A 86 -5.54 3.28 8.25
N ALA A 87 -6.22 2.53 7.39
CA ALA A 87 -5.69 1.29 6.84
C ALA A 87 -4.40 1.52 6.04
N CYS A 88 -4.32 2.58 5.24
CA CYS A 88 -3.09 2.95 4.53
C CYS A 88 -1.90 3.20 5.49
N ALA A 89 -2.14 3.82 6.64
CA ALA A 89 -1.08 4.01 7.64
C ALA A 89 -0.56 2.67 8.18
N ILE A 90 -1.46 1.73 8.49
CA ILE A 90 -1.11 0.38 8.92
C ILE A 90 -0.35 -0.37 7.82
N PHE A 91 -0.81 -0.27 6.57
CA PHE A 91 -0.15 -0.90 5.42
C PHE A 91 1.24 -0.31 5.17
N ALA A 92 1.42 1.00 5.32
CA ALA A 92 2.73 1.62 5.21
C ALA A 92 3.70 1.06 6.26
N MET A 93 3.26 0.91 7.51
CA MET A 93 4.05 0.24 8.55
C MET A 93 4.39 -1.20 8.16
N ALA A 94 3.42 -1.95 7.62
CA ALA A 94 3.62 -3.33 7.18
C ALA A 94 4.65 -3.47 6.04
N VAL A 95 4.87 -2.43 5.24
CA VAL A 95 5.90 -2.38 4.19
C VAL A 95 7.25 -1.90 4.74
N ILE A 96 7.25 -0.92 5.65
CA ILE A 96 8.46 -0.32 6.20
C ILE A 96 9.18 -1.27 7.17
N LEU A 97 8.44 -1.99 8.03
CA LEU A 97 9.05 -2.84 9.04
C LEU A 97 9.90 -3.99 8.44
N PRO A 98 9.43 -4.75 7.43
CA PRO A 98 10.28 -5.74 6.76
C PRO A 98 11.50 -5.14 6.07
N PHE A 99 11.36 -3.94 5.50
CA PHE A 99 12.50 -3.22 4.91
C PHE A 99 13.56 -2.92 5.96
N ILE A 100 13.17 -2.39 7.13
CA ILE A 100 14.09 -2.17 8.26
C ILE A 100 14.68 -3.50 8.73
N ALA A 101 13.88 -4.55 8.83
CA ALA A 101 14.34 -5.88 9.24
C ALA A 101 15.43 -6.42 8.29
N SER A 102 15.34 -6.16 6.99
CA SER A 102 16.37 -6.56 6.00
C SER A 102 17.74 -5.90 6.20
N LEU A 103 17.81 -4.84 7.02
CA LEU A 103 19.05 -4.16 7.39
C LEU A 103 19.69 -4.73 8.66
N VAL A 104 18.92 -5.46 9.47
CA VAL A 104 19.34 -5.95 10.80
C VAL A 104 19.53 -7.46 10.81
N ILE A 105 18.61 -8.20 10.18
CA ILE A 105 18.59 -9.66 10.17
C ILE A 105 19.48 -10.17 9.01
N PRO A 106 20.21 -11.29 9.19
CA PRO A 106 20.94 -11.95 8.11
C PRO A 106 20.03 -12.17 6.89
N ARG A 107 20.56 -11.84 5.72
CA ARG A 107 19.84 -11.76 4.45
C ARG A 107 20.49 -12.68 3.43
N CYS A 108 19.72 -13.12 2.45
CA CYS A 108 20.18 -14.09 1.44
C CYS A 108 21.36 -13.64 0.56
N TRP A 109 21.64 -12.34 0.44
CA TRP A 109 22.68 -11.78 -0.45
C TRP A 109 23.92 -11.26 0.29
N GLN A 110 24.24 -11.83 1.46
CA GLN A 110 25.49 -11.59 2.16
C GLN A 110 26.60 -12.55 1.71
#